data_AF-D0MKA2-F1
#
_entry.id   AF-D0MKA2-F1
#
_cell.length_a   1.000
_cell.length_b   1.000
_cell.length_c   1.000
_cell.angle_alpha   90.00
_cell.angle_beta   90.00
_cell.angle_gamma   90.00
#
_symmetry.space_group_name_H-M   'P 1'
#
loop_
_entity.id
_entity.type
_entity.pdbx_description
1 polymer ?
#
loop_
_entity_poly.entity_id
_entity_poly.type
_entity_poly.pdbx_seq_one_letter_code
_entity_poly.pdbx_strand_id
1 'polypeptide(L)'
;MFDLRRADLHLHTSRSDGRLSPAELVRRAREAGLYCVAITDHDTIDGLEEARQAAARWAMVVIPGVELSVQVEEEEVHLLGYFFDPDHPALREALTAYRKAREERLAAMLARLQEVGVRLSEEQVQTAVGHGVPGRPHVARALVAAGYAESYREAFQRYLLPGGPGYVPKPAWTAEEAVAVLHEAGGIAVLAHPGEHLRDRVFRALLQAGIDGIEVIHPAHSYYLVQHYRQVARDFGLLETGGSDYHGHRPEDDALLGACTIPYPRVERLRATLQATRA
;
A
#
# COMPACT_ATOMS: atom_id res chain seq x y z
N MET A 1 17.32 -21.86 21.80
CA MET A 1 18.04 -21.04 20.81
C MET A 1 17.10 -19.91 20.42
N PHE A 2 17.51 -18.64 20.53
CA PHE A 2 16.65 -17.52 20.11
C PHE A 2 16.54 -17.53 18.58
N ASP A 3 15.32 -17.49 18.05
CA ASP A 3 15.11 -17.37 16.60
C ASP A 3 15.36 -15.92 16.19
N LEU A 4 16.48 -15.69 15.50
CA LEU A 4 16.91 -14.37 15.04
C LEU A 4 16.36 -14.02 13.66
N ARG A 5 15.53 -14.88 13.05
CA ARG A 5 14.94 -14.59 11.74
C ARG A 5 14.00 -13.40 11.85
N ARG A 6 14.22 -12.40 10.99
CA ARG A 6 13.44 -11.15 10.95
C ARG A 6 12.56 -11.12 9.71
N ALA A 7 11.42 -10.46 9.84
CA ALA A 7 10.47 -10.22 8.77
C ALA A 7 10.15 -8.74 8.64
N ASP A 8 10.04 -8.26 7.40
CA ASP A 8 9.54 -6.93 7.08
C ASP A 8 8.25 -7.10 6.26
N LEU A 9 7.11 -6.68 6.81
CA LEU A 9 5.80 -6.96 6.23
C LEU A 9 5.19 -5.78 5.46
N HIS A 10 5.96 -4.72 5.21
CA HIS A 10 5.45 -3.55 4.49
C HIS A 10 6.53 -3.02 3.54
N LEU A 11 6.45 -3.43 2.27
CA LEU A 11 7.45 -3.13 1.26
C LEU A 11 6.81 -2.92 -0.12
N HIS A 12 7.26 -1.89 -0.81
CA HIS A 12 6.76 -1.49 -2.12
C HIS A 12 7.77 -1.78 -3.23
N THR A 13 7.26 -2.13 -4.41
CA THR A 13 8.04 -2.39 -5.61
C THR A 13 7.64 -1.45 -6.72
N SER A 14 8.36 -1.52 -7.85
CA SER A 14 8.01 -0.80 -9.08
C SER A 14 6.73 -1.29 -9.76
N ARG A 15 5.94 -2.15 -9.12
CA ARG A 15 4.59 -2.50 -9.57
C ARG A 15 3.55 -1.51 -9.05
N SER A 16 3.87 -0.75 -8.00
CA SER A 16 3.14 0.43 -7.56
C SER A 16 4.02 1.68 -7.65
N ASP A 17 4.59 2.15 -6.56
CA ASP A 17 5.41 3.37 -6.47
C ASP A 17 6.80 3.15 -5.85
N GLY A 18 7.15 1.92 -5.49
CA GLY A 18 8.51 1.57 -5.10
C GLY A 18 9.52 1.73 -6.26
N ARG A 19 10.78 2.03 -5.92
CA ARG A 19 11.86 2.20 -6.91
C ARG A 19 12.36 0.87 -7.48
N LEU A 20 12.44 -0.17 -6.66
CA LEU A 20 13.07 -1.44 -7.02
C LEU A 20 12.08 -2.39 -7.69
N SER A 21 12.54 -3.18 -8.66
CA SER A 21 11.71 -4.30 -9.15
C SER A 21 11.44 -5.31 -8.02
N PRO A 22 10.38 -6.13 -8.12
CA PRO A 22 10.14 -7.20 -7.16
C PRO A 22 11.36 -8.11 -6.94
N ALA A 23 12.08 -8.47 -8.02
CA ALA A 23 13.29 -9.29 -7.91
C ALA A 23 14.45 -8.55 -7.21
N GLU A 24 14.65 -7.26 -7.52
CA GLU A 24 15.69 -6.45 -6.89
C GLU A 24 15.41 -6.21 -5.40
N LEU A 25 14.15 -5.93 -5.05
CA LEU A 25 13.73 -5.74 -3.66
C LEU A 25 14.04 -7.00 -2.84
N VAL A 26 13.67 -8.19 -3.32
CA VAL A 26 13.96 -9.45 -2.63
C VAL A 26 15.46 -9.67 -2.43
N ARG A 27 16.28 -9.39 -3.46
CA ARG A 27 17.75 -9.45 -3.32
C ARG A 27 18.26 -8.51 -2.23
N ARG A 28 17.80 -7.25 -2.22
CA ARG A 28 18.21 -6.23 -1.25
C ARG A 28 17.75 -6.57 0.16
N ALA A 29 16.52 -7.08 0.31
CA ALA A 29 15.99 -7.57 1.57
C ALA A 29 16.85 -8.70 2.15
N ARG A 30 17.33 -9.61 1.28
CA ARG A 30 18.23 -10.68 1.69
C ARG A 30 19.60 -10.19 2.16
N GLU A 31 20.16 -9.20 1.47
CA GLU A 31 21.40 -8.51 1.84
C GLU A 31 21.25 -7.80 3.19
N ALA A 32 20.07 -7.26 3.47
CA ALA A 32 19.70 -6.69 4.77
C ALA A 32 19.45 -7.74 5.87
N GLY A 33 19.62 -9.04 5.57
CA GLY A 33 19.48 -10.13 6.52
C GLY A 33 18.03 -10.47 6.89
N LEU A 34 17.06 -10.10 6.05
CA LEU A 34 15.67 -10.52 6.22
C LEU A 34 15.50 -11.98 5.80
N TYR A 35 14.68 -12.71 6.56
CA TYR A 35 14.29 -14.09 6.25
C TYR A 35 12.95 -14.14 5.53
N CYS A 36 12.06 -13.21 5.88
CA CYS A 36 10.70 -13.13 5.35
C CYS A 36 10.37 -11.70 4.95
N VAL A 37 9.63 -11.56 3.86
CA VAL A 37 9.10 -10.29 3.38
C VAL A 37 7.64 -10.43 2.97
N ALA A 38 6.85 -9.36 3.06
CA ALA A 38 5.61 -9.24 2.32
C ALA A 38 5.78 -8.16 1.24
N ILE A 39 5.28 -8.42 0.04
CA ILE A 39 5.20 -7.41 -1.03
C ILE A 39 3.82 -6.79 -0.92
N THR A 40 3.72 -5.51 -0.63
CA THR A 40 2.46 -4.82 -0.28
C THR A 40 2.22 -3.63 -1.19
N ASP A 41 2.49 -3.80 -2.48
CA ASP A 41 2.26 -2.78 -3.50
C ASP A 41 0.85 -2.19 -3.40
N HIS A 42 0.73 -0.87 -3.63
CA HIS A 42 -0.55 -0.18 -3.60
C HIS A 42 -1.53 -0.70 -4.65
N ASP A 43 -2.67 -1.20 -4.18
CA ASP A 43 -3.83 -1.62 -4.98
C ASP A 43 -3.50 -2.64 -6.09
N THR A 44 -2.41 -3.41 -5.97
CA THR A 44 -1.99 -4.41 -6.96
C THR A 44 -1.17 -5.53 -6.34
N ILE A 45 -1.23 -6.72 -6.96
CA ILE A 45 -0.45 -7.90 -6.56
C ILE A 45 0.50 -8.38 -7.68
N ASP A 46 0.68 -7.57 -8.73
CA ASP A 46 1.41 -7.94 -9.94
C ASP A 46 2.90 -8.24 -9.69
N GLY A 47 3.45 -7.79 -8.55
CA GLY A 47 4.83 -8.06 -8.15
C GLY A 47 5.07 -9.40 -7.45
N LEU A 48 4.00 -10.06 -7.01
CA LEU A 48 4.11 -11.20 -6.10
C LEU A 48 4.83 -12.39 -6.72
N GLU A 49 4.50 -12.76 -7.95
CA GLU A 49 5.07 -13.94 -8.61
C GLU A 49 6.56 -13.74 -8.92
N GLU A 50 6.95 -12.57 -9.42
CA GLU A 50 8.36 -12.23 -9.65
C GLU A 50 9.16 -12.25 -8.34
N ALA A 51 8.60 -11.68 -7.26
CA ALA A 51 9.23 -11.72 -5.94
C ALA A 51 9.42 -13.16 -5.43
N ARG A 52 8.41 -14.02 -5.56
CA ARG A 52 8.49 -15.44 -5.18
C ARG A 52 9.57 -16.18 -5.96
N GLN A 53 9.65 -15.98 -7.28
CA GLN A 53 10.67 -16.59 -8.13
C GLN A 53 12.09 -16.13 -7.74
N ALA A 54 12.27 -14.84 -7.44
CA ALA A 54 13.54 -14.32 -6.98
C ALA A 54 13.94 -14.88 -5.60
N ALA A 55 12.97 -15.02 -4.69
CA ALA A 55 13.18 -15.51 -3.33
C ALA A 55 13.57 -16.99 -3.26
N ALA A 56 13.12 -17.80 -4.23
CA ALA A 56 13.42 -19.23 -4.31
C ALA A 56 14.93 -19.53 -4.27
N ARG A 57 15.76 -18.64 -4.84
CA ARG A 57 17.23 -18.78 -4.85
C ARG A 57 17.87 -18.68 -3.46
N TRP A 58 17.17 -18.09 -2.49
CA TRP A 58 17.72 -17.74 -1.16
C TRP A 58 16.94 -18.38 -0.02
N ALA A 59 15.95 -19.24 -0.33
CA ALA A 59 15.00 -19.81 0.61
C ALA A 59 14.32 -18.75 1.51
N MET A 60 14.09 -17.56 0.95
CA MET A 60 13.33 -16.51 1.64
C MET A 60 11.83 -16.77 1.53
N VAL A 61 11.11 -16.42 2.58
CA VAL A 61 9.65 -16.51 2.60
C VAL A 61 9.07 -15.21 2.05
N VAL A 62 8.27 -15.30 0.99
CA VAL A 62 7.49 -14.18 0.46
C VAL A 62 6.01 -14.39 0.78
N ILE A 63 5.46 -13.52 1.60
CA ILE A 63 4.04 -13.49 1.95
C ILE A 63 3.27 -12.72 0.88
N PRO A 64 2.16 -13.26 0.35
CA PRO A 64 1.21 -12.47 -0.43
C PRO A 64 0.75 -11.28 0.38
N GLY A 65 1.00 -10.08 -0.15
CA GLY A 65 0.61 -8.83 0.44
C GLY A 65 -0.01 -7.89 -0.60
N VAL A 66 -0.74 -6.89 -0.10
CA VAL A 66 -1.24 -5.75 -0.87
C VAL A 66 -1.50 -4.61 0.10
N GLU A 67 -1.37 -3.36 -0.32
CA GLU A 67 -1.85 -2.22 0.46
C GLU A 67 -3.01 -1.55 -0.27
N LEU A 68 -4.21 -1.61 0.30
CA LEU A 68 -5.42 -1.06 -0.30
C LEU A 68 -5.67 0.37 0.17
N SER A 69 -5.97 1.25 -0.79
CA SER A 69 -6.39 2.63 -0.54
C SER A 69 -7.87 2.68 -0.09
N VAL A 70 -8.11 2.86 1.20
CA VAL A 70 -9.46 2.83 1.78
C VAL A 70 -9.93 4.24 2.15
N GLN A 71 -11.14 4.60 1.75
CA GLN A 71 -11.79 5.84 2.17
C GLN A 71 -12.73 5.52 3.34
N VAL A 72 -12.50 6.17 4.48
CA VAL A 72 -13.35 6.08 5.66
C VAL A 72 -13.75 7.49 6.06
N GLU A 73 -15.05 7.78 6.01
CA GLU A 73 -15.55 9.15 6.16
C GLU A 73 -14.86 10.07 5.13
N GLU A 74 -14.25 11.16 5.58
CA GLU A 74 -13.48 12.11 4.77
C GLU A 74 -11.97 11.84 4.79
N GLU A 75 -11.49 10.73 5.39
CA GLU A 75 -10.08 10.38 5.46
C GLU A 75 -9.72 9.16 4.58
N GLU A 76 -8.60 9.25 3.88
CA GLU A 76 -7.96 8.10 3.24
C GLU A 76 -7.05 7.43 4.29
N VAL A 77 -7.23 6.14 4.48
CA VAL A 77 -6.39 5.25 5.30
C VAL A 77 -5.97 4.07 4.47
N HIS A 78 -4.95 3.34 4.91
CA HIS A 78 -4.46 2.17 4.17
C HIS A 78 -4.66 0.88 4.97
N LEU A 79 -5.12 -0.15 4.27
CA LEU A 79 -5.24 -1.50 4.82
C LEU A 79 -4.26 -2.44 4.13
N LEU A 80 -3.41 -3.08 4.92
CA LEU A 80 -2.53 -4.14 4.49
C LEU A 80 -3.30 -5.46 4.47
N GLY A 81 -3.29 -6.12 3.32
CA GLY A 81 -3.76 -7.49 3.15
C GLY A 81 -2.62 -8.47 3.28
N TYR A 82 -2.80 -9.59 3.99
CA TYR A 82 -1.79 -10.65 4.07
C TYR A 82 -2.36 -12.06 3.95
N PHE A 83 -1.54 -13.00 3.49
CA PHE A 83 -1.79 -14.45 3.49
C PHE A 83 -2.99 -14.93 2.66
N PHE A 84 -3.58 -14.04 1.85
CA PHE A 84 -4.63 -14.41 0.91
C PHE A 84 -4.10 -15.33 -0.20
N ASP A 85 -5.02 -16.05 -0.83
CA ASP A 85 -4.80 -16.73 -2.09
C ASP A 85 -4.77 -15.70 -3.23
N PRO A 86 -3.61 -15.45 -3.87
CA PRO A 86 -3.52 -14.47 -4.95
C PRO A 86 -4.27 -14.90 -6.22
N ASP A 87 -4.68 -16.17 -6.32
CA ASP A 87 -5.46 -16.70 -7.42
C ASP A 87 -6.96 -16.71 -7.16
N HIS A 88 -7.39 -16.24 -5.98
CA HIS A 88 -8.81 -16.16 -5.65
C HIS A 88 -9.56 -15.23 -6.62
N PRO A 89 -10.62 -15.70 -7.32
CA PRO A 89 -11.32 -14.91 -8.33
C PRO A 89 -11.84 -13.57 -7.81
N ALA A 90 -12.45 -13.55 -6.62
CA ALA A 90 -13.02 -12.32 -6.05
C ALA A 90 -11.96 -11.21 -5.87
N LEU A 91 -10.76 -11.56 -5.39
CA LEU A 91 -9.68 -10.59 -5.23
C LEU A 91 -9.16 -10.09 -6.59
N ARG A 92 -8.95 -11.01 -7.55
CA ARG A 92 -8.49 -10.64 -8.89
C ARG A 92 -9.49 -9.74 -9.61
N GLU A 93 -10.77 -10.06 -9.54
CA GLU A 93 -11.85 -9.27 -10.15
C GLU A 93 -11.94 -7.88 -9.51
N ALA A 94 -11.90 -7.80 -8.19
CA ALA A 94 -12.01 -6.53 -7.47
C ALA A 94 -10.79 -5.62 -7.71
N LEU A 95 -9.55 -6.16 -7.68
CA LEU A 95 -8.34 -5.40 -8.04
C LEU A 95 -8.35 -4.94 -9.50
N THR A 96 -8.87 -5.78 -10.42
CA THR A 96 -9.02 -5.42 -11.84
C THR A 96 -10.03 -4.29 -12.02
N ALA A 97 -11.18 -4.37 -11.35
CA ALA A 97 -12.19 -3.33 -11.36
C ALA A 97 -11.64 -2.01 -10.79
N TYR A 98 -10.90 -2.06 -9.69
CA TYR A 98 -10.25 -0.89 -9.09
C TYR A 98 -9.23 -0.25 -10.04
N ARG A 99 -8.38 -1.06 -10.69
CA ARG A 99 -7.42 -0.59 -11.70
C ARG A 99 -8.12 0.10 -12.87
N LYS A 100 -9.18 -0.51 -13.39
CA LYS A 100 -10.00 0.08 -14.46
C LYS A 100 -10.61 1.42 -14.03
N ALA A 101 -11.15 1.51 -12.82
CA ALA A 101 -11.68 2.77 -12.29
C ALA A 101 -10.60 3.87 -12.16
N ARG A 102 -9.35 3.49 -11.86
CA ARG A 102 -8.20 4.41 -11.83
C ARG A 102 -7.84 4.92 -13.23
N GLU A 103 -7.88 4.06 -14.24
CA GLU A 103 -7.67 4.43 -15.65
C GLU A 103 -8.77 5.35 -16.16
N GLU A 104 -10.04 4.98 -15.92
CA GLU A 104 -11.20 5.81 -16.26
C GLU A 104 -11.15 7.18 -15.59
N ARG A 105 -10.67 7.23 -14.34
CA ARG A 105 -10.44 8.48 -13.63
C ARG A 105 -9.40 9.35 -14.32
N LEU A 106 -8.29 8.79 -14.78
CA LEU A 106 -7.28 9.56 -15.51
C LEU A 106 -7.88 10.16 -16.79
N ALA A 107 -8.58 9.34 -17.58
CA ALA A 107 -9.26 9.79 -18.79
C ALA A 107 -10.27 10.91 -18.48
N ALA A 108 -11.04 10.79 -17.40
CA ALA A 108 -11.97 11.82 -16.94
C ALA A 108 -11.26 13.13 -16.51
N MET A 109 -10.12 13.04 -15.82
CA MET A 109 -9.33 14.21 -15.47
C MET A 109 -8.82 14.94 -16.72
N LEU A 110 -8.31 14.21 -17.71
CA LEU A 110 -7.82 14.78 -18.96
C LEU A 110 -8.96 15.42 -19.77
N ALA A 111 -10.13 14.79 -19.82
CA ALA A 111 -11.31 15.35 -20.47
C ALA A 111 -11.73 16.69 -19.83
N ARG A 112 -11.78 16.77 -18.50
CA ARG A 112 -12.12 18.05 -17.83
C ARG A 112 -11.05 19.13 -18.02
N LEU A 113 -9.77 18.75 -18.04
CA LEU A 113 -8.68 19.68 -18.35
C LEU A 113 -8.81 20.25 -19.78
N GLN A 114 -9.25 19.42 -20.73
CA GLN A 114 -9.48 19.84 -22.11
C GLN A 114 -10.56 20.93 -22.21
N GLU A 115 -11.60 20.89 -21.37
CA GLU A 115 -12.66 21.91 -21.33
C GLU A 115 -12.13 23.30 -20.97
N VAL A 116 -11.02 23.38 -20.21
CA VAL A 116 -10.36 24.65 -19.85
C VAL A 116 -9.12 24.95 -20.71
N GLY A 117 -9.00 24.29 -21.87
CA GLY A 117 -7.96 24.57 -22.86
C GLY A 117 -6.63 23.86 -22.62
N VAL A 118 -6.55 22.95 -21.65
CA VAL A 118 -5.36 22.14 -21.38
C VAL A 118 -5.44 20.83 -22.18
N ARG A 119 -4.52 20.62 -23.12
CA ARG A 119 -4.47 19.41 -23.94
C ARG A 119 -3.27 18.56 -23.52
N LEU A 120 -3.55 17.53 -22.73
CA LEU A 120 -2.59 16.52 -22.32
C LEU A 120 -3.05 15.15 -22.82
N SER A 121 -2.14 14.36 -23.39
CA SER A 121 -2.39 12.95 -23.71
C SER A 121 -2.06 12.05 -22.52
N GLU A 122 -2.66 10.86 -22.49
CA GLU A 122 -2.31 9.83 -21.50
C GLU A 122 -0.83 9.46 -21.58
N GLU A 123 -0.25 9.40 -22.79
CA GLU A 123 1.18 9.14 -23.00
C GLU A 123 2.08 10.17 -22.31
N GLN A 124 1.72 11.46 -22.38
CA GLN A 124 2.45 12.53 -21.70
C GLN A 124 2.40 12.37 -20.18
N VAL A 125 1.29 11.85 -19.63
CA VAL A 125 1.18 11.54 -18.21
C VAL A 125 1.96 10.27 -17.86
N GLN A 126 1.87 9.22 -18.69
CA GLN A 126 2.51 7.93 -18.47
C GLN A 126 4.03 8.02 -18.48
N THR A 127 4.59 8.91 -19.32
CA THR A 127 6.04 9.20 -19.36
C THR A 127 6.56 9.69 -18.01
N ALA A 128 5.70 10.30 -17.18
CA ALA A 128 6.05 10.76 -15.84
C ALA A 128 5.90 9.70 -14.73
N VAL A 129 5.40 8.50 -15.06
CA VAL A 129 4.96 7.46 -14.08
C VAL A 129 5.97 6.31 -14.00
N GLY A 130 6.60 5.93 -15.12
CA GLY A 130 7.43 4.73 -15.18
C GLY A 130 6.58 3.45 -15.24
N HIS A 131 6.01 3.04 -14.10
CA HIS A 131 5.13 1.87 -13.96
C HIS A 131 3.93 2.16 -13.03
N GLY A 132 2.79 1.50 -13.25
CA GLY A 132 1.55 1.70 -12.47
C GLY A 132 0.52 2.66 -13.12
N VAL A 133 -0.61 2.88 -12.43
CA VAL A 133 -1.71 3.74 -12.94
C VAL A 133 -1.54 5.19 -12.47
N PRO A 134 -1.47 6.18 -13.41
CA PRO A 134 -1.16 7.56 -13.05
C PRO A 134 -2.21 8.24 -12.15
N GLY A 135 -1.76 8.71 -10.98
CA GLY A 135 -2.52 9.65 -10.13
C GLY A 135 -2.32 11.15 -10.44
N ARG A 136 -2.94 12.02 -9.63
CA ARG A 136 -2.81 13.50 -9.73
C ARG A 136 -1.36 14.00 -9.74
N PRO A 137 -0.41 13.45 -8.95
CA PRO A 137 0.99 13.88 -9.01
C PRO A 137 1.60 13.80 -10.41
N HIS A 138 1.27 12.75 -11.17
CA HIS A 138 1.77 12.57 -12.52
C HIS A 138 1.13 13.57 -13.50
N VAL A 139 -0.18 13.82 -13.37
CA VAL A 139 -0.86 14.86 -14.14
C VAL A 139 -0.26 16.24 -13.83
N ALA A 140 0.07 16.53 -12.57
CA ALA A 140 0.73 17.78 -12.20
C ALA A 140 2.11 17.94 -12.86
N ARG A 141 2.91 16.86 -12.90
CA ARG A 141 4.19 16.86 -13.60
C ARG A 141 4.02 17.05 -15.10
N ALA A 142 3.03 16.42 -15.71
CA ALA A 142 2.71 16.58 -17.12
C ALA A 142 2.24 18.01 -17.46
N LEU A 143 1.42 18.63 -16.59
CA LEU A 143 1.01 20.03 -16.71
C LEU A 143 2.21 20.98 -16.73
N VAL A 144 3.17 20.77 -15.83
CA VAL A 144 4.40 21.58 -15.78
C VAL A 144 5.27 21.33 -17.00
N ALA A 145 5.50 20.07 -17.36
CA ALA A 145 6.32 19.71 -18.52
C ALA A 145 5.76 20.24 -19.84
N ALA A 146 4.42 20.33 -19.96
CA ALA A 146 3.74 20.89 -21.13
C ALA A 146 3.58 22.42 -21.07
N GLY A 147 4.06 23.10 -20.02
CA GLY A 147 4.02 24.55 -19.88
C GLY A 147 2.66 25.14 -19.47
N TYR A 148 1.74 24.31 -18.98
CA TYR A 148 0.43 24.77 -18.46
C TYR A 148 0.50 25.29 -17.00
N ALA A 149 1.59 25.00 -16.29
CA ALA A 149 1.87 25.51 -14.95
C ALA A 149 3.39 25.72 -14.79
N GLU A 150 3.79 26.75 -14.05
CA GLU A 150 5.20 27.08 -13.78
C GLU A 150 5.82 26.18 -12.70
N SER A 151 4.99 25.55 -11.87
CA SER A 151 5.46 24.66 -10.81
C SER A 151 4.46 23.56 -10.47
N TYR A 152 4.96 22.49 -9.84
CA TYR A 152 4.13 21.40 -9.31
C TYR A 152 3.04 21.92 -8.35
N ARG A 153 3.40 22.90 -7.51
CA ARG A 153 2.46 23.54 -6.59
C ARG A 153 1.36 24.30 -7.32
N GLU A 154 1.73 25.09 -8.33
CA GLU A 154 0.75 25.83 -9.14
C GLU A 154 -0.18 24.86 -9.88
N ALA A 155 0.35 23.78 -10.47
CA ALA A 155 -0.44 22.77 -11.15
C ALA A 155 -1.55 22.20 -10.23
N PHE A 156 -1.22 21.90 -8.97
CA PHE A 156 -2.23 21.48 -8.00
C PHE A 156 -3.25 22.57 -7.71
N GLN A 157 -2.79 23.77 -7.32
CA GLN A 157 -3.66 24.87 -6.91
C GLN A 157 -4.63 25.31 -8.01
N ARG A 158 -4.14 25.35 -9.25
CA ARG A 158 -4.89 25.83 -10.41
C ARG A 158 -5.81 24.76 -10.99
N TYR A 159 -5.42 23.48 -10.94
CA TYR A 159 -6.12 22.44 -11.70
C TYR A 159 -6.62 21.26 -10.86
N LEU A 160 -5.88 20.77 -9.88
CA LEU A 160 -6.04 19.38 -9.37
C LEU A 160 -6.49 19.25 -7.91
N LEU A 161 -6.60 20.35 -7.16
CA LEU A 161 -7.21 20.36 -5.83
C LEU A 161 -8.73 20.10 -5.92
N PRO A 162 -9.38 19.60 -4.85
CA PRO A 162 -10.83 19.47 -4.81
C PRO A 162 -11.54 20.76 -5.26
N GLY A 163 -12.47 20.62 -6.22
CA GLY A 163 -13.16 21.75 -6.86
C GLY A 163 -12.43 22.38 -8.05
N GLY A 164 -11.18 22.00 -8.31
CA GLY A 164 -10.42 22.44 -9.49
C GLY A 164 -10.90 21.80 -10.80
N PRO A 165 -10.59 22.41 -11.96
CA PRO A 165 -11.09 21.99 -13.26
C PRO A 165 -10.63 20.59 -13.68
N GLY A 166 -9.44 20.13 -13.27
CA GLY A 166 -8.95 18.79 -13.55
C GLY A 166 -9.21 17.78 -12.42
N TYR A 167 -9.97 18.16 -11.39
CA TYR A 167 -10.20 17.29 -10.24
C TYR A 167 -11.28 16.25 -10.53
N VAL A 168 -10.95 14.98 -10.28
CA VAL A 168 -11.89 13.86 -10.21
C VAL A 168 -11.56 13.10 -8.91
N PRO A 169 -12.54 12.75 -8.06
CA PRO A 169 -12.28 11.94 -6.86
C PRO A 169 -11.55 10.64 -7.19
N LYS A 170 -10.63 10.21 -6.31
CA LYS A 170 -9.94 8.91 -6.44
C LYS A 170 -10.97 7.80 -6.15
N PRO A 171 -11.09 6.74 -6.97
CA PRO A 171 -11.81 5.56 -6.51
C PRO A 171 -11.09 5.04 -5.27
N ALA A 172 -11.83 4.65 -4.26
CA ALA A 172 -11.28 4.10 -3.04
C ALA A 172 -12.19 2.96 -2.60
N TRP A 173 -11.58 1.98 -1.94
CA TRP A 173 -12.34 0.95 -1.26
C TRP A 173 -13.08 1.58 -0.08
N THR A 174 -14.30 1.14 0.20
CA THR A 174 -14.83 1.25 1.56
C THR A 174 -14.09 0.28 2.48
N ALA A 175 -14.14 0.51 3.80
CA ALA A 175 -13.50 -0.39 4.75
C ALA A 175 -14.10 -1.80 4.67
N GLU A 176 -15.42 -1.87 4.53
CA GLU A 176 -16.17 -3.12 4.42
C GLU A 176 -15.79 -3.89 3.15
N GLU A 177 -15.69 -3.23 1.99
CA GLU A 177 -15.28 -3.89 0.74
C GLU A 177 -13.84 -4.41 0.83
N ALA A 178 -12.91 -3.61 1.37
CA ALA A 178 -11.51 -3.99 1.51
C ALA A 178 -11.33 -5.19 2.45
N VAL A 179 -12.00 -5.17 3.60
CA VAL A 179 -11.95 -6.29 4.55
C VAL A 179 -12.60 -7.53 3.94
N ALA A 180 -13.79 -7.39 3.36
CA ALA A 180 -14.53 -8.50 2.77
C ALA A 180 -13.75 -9.21 1.68
N VAL A 181 -13.15 -8.47 0.73
CA VAL A 181 -12.40 -9.09 -0.38
C VAL A 181 -11.14 -9.81 0.11
N LEU A 182 -10.43 -9.25 1.09
CA LEU A 182 -9.25 -9.87 1.67
C LEU A 182 -9.62 -11.14 2.44
N HIS A 183 -10.74 -11.10 3.18
CA HIS A 183 -11.23 -12.23 3.95
C HIS A 183 -11.75 -13.35 3.05
N GLU A 184 -12.50 -13.02 2.01
CA GLU A 184 -13.00 -13.98 1.02
C GLU A 184 -11.84 -14.70 0.32
N ALA A 185 -10.77 -13.99 0.01
CA ALA A 185 -9.54 -14.57 -0.53
C ALA A 185 -8.68 -15.33 0.51
N GLY A 186 -9.18 -15.52 1.73
CA GLY A 186 -8.46 -16.29 2.75
C GLY A 186 -7.37 -15.53 3.50
N GLY A 187 -7.25 -14.21 3.32
CA GLY A 187 -6.29 -13.35 4.00
C GLY A 187 -6.83 -12.58 5.21
N ILE A 188 -5.99 -11.77 5.83
CA ILE A 188 -6.35 -10.77 6.87
C ILE A 188 -6.28 -9.36 6.33
N ALA A 189 -6.97 -8.44 7.00
CA ALA A 189 -6.88 -7.00 6.82
C ALA A 189 -6.28 -6.32 8.06
N VAL A 190 -5.26 -5.48 7.87
CA VAL A 190 -4.49 -4.84 8.94
C VAL A 190 -4.42 -3.34 8.68
N LEU A 191 -4.75 -2.52 9.68
CA LEU A 191 -4.59 -1.06 9.57
C LEU A 191 -3.10 -0.69 9.47
N ALA A 192 -2.70 -0.09 8.35
CA ALA A 192 -1.34 0.37 8.11
C ALA A 192 -1.04 1.69 8.82
N HIS A 193 0.22 1.85 9.28
CA HIS A 193 0.85 3.09 9.76
C HIS A 193 -0.09 4.19 10.33
N PRO A 194 -0.92 3.89 11.35
CA PRO A 194 -1.95 4.81 11.86
C PRO A 194 -1.44 6.16 12.38
N GLY A 195 -0.13 6.29 12.68
CA GLY A 195 0.52 7.58 12.92
C GLY A 195 0.10 8.27 14.23
N GLU A 196 0.11 9.61 14.26
CA GLU A 196 -0.27 10.38 15.47
C GLU A 196 -1.73 10.84 15.46
N HIS A 197 -2.40 10.76 14.32
CA HIS A 197 -3.63 11.52 14.07
C HIS A 197 -4.81 10.66 13.61
N LEU A 198 -4.78 9.34 13.88
CA LEU A 198 -5.93 8.48 13.62
C LEU A 198 -7.13 8.94 14.47
N ARG A 199 -8.20 9.39 13.81
CA ARG A 199 -9.43 9.81 14.50
C ARG A 199 -10.17 8.61 15.06
N ASP A 200 -10.67 8.72 16.29
CA ASP A 200 -11.49 7.69 16.95
C ASP A 200 -12.67 7.20 16.08
N ARG A 201 -13.34 8.10 15.36
CA ARG A 201 -14.46 7.74 14.48
C ARG A 201 -14.03 6.82 13.33
N VAL A 202 -12.87 7.10 12.73
CA VAL A 202 -12.30 6.30 11.64
C VAL A 202 -11.86 4.95 12.17
N PHE A 203 -11.17 4.93 13.32
CA PHE A 203 -10.77 3.68 13.95
C PHE A 203 -11.97 2.78 14.31
N ARG A 204 -13.05 3.36 14.87
CA ARG A 204 -14.28 2.60 15.16
C ARG A 204 -14.94 2.04 13.91
N ALA A 205 -14.97 2.78 12.81
CA ALA A 205 -15.51 2.29 11.54
C ALA A 205 -14.67 1.11 11.01
N LEU A 206 -13.34 1.19 11.10
CA LEU A 206 -12.45 0.08 10.74
C LEU A 206 -12.65 -1.17 11.61
N LEU A 207 -12.84 -0.98 12.93
CA LEU A 207 -13.19 -2.09 13.83
C LEU A 207 -14.54 -2.72 13.48
N GLN A 208 -15.54 -1.92 13.10
CA GLN A 208 -16.85 -2.40 12.66
C GLN A 208 -16.76 -3.14 11.32
N ALA A 209 -15.90 -2.69 10.41
CA ALA A 209 -15.62 -3.37 9.15
C ALA A 209 -14.91 -4.72 9.35
N GLY A 210 -14.27 -4.93 10.50
CA GLY A 210 -13.69 -6.23 10.88
C GLY A 210 -12.20 -6.36 10.58
N ILE A 211 -11.41 -5.29 10.71
CA ILE A 211 -9.94 -5.41 10.64
C ILE A 211 -9.42 -6.42 11.67
N ASP A 212 -8.43 -7.22 11.28
CA ASP A 212 -7.83 -8.26 12.12
C ASP A 212 -6.63 -7.74 12.91
N GLY A 213 -6.00 -6.66 12.44
CA GLY A 213 -4.72 -6.22 12.96
C GLY A 213 -4.47 -4.73 12.82
N ILE A 214 -3.36 -4.31 13.41
CA ILE A 214 -2.82 -2.96 13.33
C ILE A 214 -1.29 -3.01 13.20
N GLU A 215 -0.74 -2.17 12.35
CA GLU A 215 0.68 -1.99 12.21
C GLU A 215 1.22 -1.19 13.40
N VAL A 216 2.09 -1.84 14.18
CA VAL A 216 2.62 -1.27 15.41
C VAL A 216 4.03 -0.75 15.22
N ILE A 217 4.87 -1.49 14.50
CA ILE A 217 6.28 -1.15 14.27
C ILE A 217 6.41 -0.57 12.87
N HIS A 218 6.67 0.73 12.79
CA HIS A 218 6.74 1.50 11.56
C HIS A 218 7.71 2.69 11.74
N PRO A 219 8.44 3.17 10.71
CA PRO A 219 9.37 4.29 10.85
C PRO A 219 8.73 5.60 11.33
N ALA A 220 7.46 5.83 11.01
CA ALA A 220 6.70 6.99 11.49
C ALA A 220 6.25 6.86 12.96
N HIS A 221 6.43 5.70 13.60
CA HIS A 221 6.04 5.49 14.98
C HIS A 221 7.19 5.75 15.95
N SER A 222 7.08 6.82 16.73
CA SER A 222 7.95 7.02 17.90
C SER A 222 7.81 5.88 18.90
N TYR A 223 8.75 5.75 19.84
CA TYR A 223 8.65 4.78 20.93
C TYR A 223 7.29 4.87 21.66
N TYR A 224 6.77 6.08 21.88
CA TYR A 224 5.47 6.30 22.51
C TYR A 224 4.31 5.78 21.66
N LEU A 225 4.33 6.01 20.34
CA LEU A 225 3.32 5.48 19.42
C LEU A 225 3.35 3.96 19.33
N VAL A 226 4.55 3.37 19.30
CA VAL A 226 4.69 1.91 19.36
C VAL A 226 4.04 1.35 20.62
N GLN A 227 4.25 1.95 21.80
CA GLN A 227 3.61 1.48 23.03
C GLN A 227 2.09 1.73 23.03
N HIS A 228 1.66 2.87 22.50
CA HIS A 228 0.25 3.19 22.33
C HIS A 228 -0.46 2.14 21.47
N TYR A 229 0.05 1.86 20.27
CA TYR A 229 -0.60 0.89 19.37
C TYR A 229 -0.49 -0.56 19.84
N ARG A 230 0.53 -0.92 20.64
CA ARG A 230 0.52 -2.19 21.39
C ARG A 230 -0.60 -2.25 22.41
N GLN A 231 -0.90 -1.15 23.09
CA GLN A 231 -2.01 -1.10 24.03
C GLN A 231 -3.34 -1.22 23.28
N VAL A 232 -3.52 -0.46 22.19
CA VAL A 232 -4.69 -0.55 21.31
C VAL A 232 -4.87 -1.99 20.80
N ALA A 233 -3.81 -2.63 20.31
CA ALA A 233 -3.88 -4.00 19.82
C ALA A 233 -4.38 -4.97 20.91
N ARG A 234 -3.90 -4.80 22.15
CA ARG A 234 -4.35 -5.62 23.29
C ARG A 234 -5.79 -5.35 23.69
N ASP A 235 -6.20 -4.07 23.75
CA ASP A 235 -7.53 -3.67 24.22
C ASP A 235 -8.64 -4.14 23.26
N PHE A 236 -8.34 -4.18 21.96
CA PHE A 236 -9.29 -4.57 20.91
C PHE A 236 -9.05 -5.98 20.35
N GLY A 237 -8.07 -6.72 20.87
CA GLY A 237 -7.77 -8.08 20.42
C GLY A 237 -7.20 -8.17 18.99
N LEU A 238 -6.53 -7.11 18.53
CA LEU A 238 -5.95 -7.03 17.19
C LEU A 238 -4.57 -7.68 17.11
N LEU A 239 -4.25 -8.22 15.94
CA LEU A 239 -2.93 -8.72 15.60
C LEU A 239 -1.92 -7.57 15.42
N GLU A 240 -0.70 -7.75 15.90
CA GLU A 240 0.39 -6.78 15.71
C GLU A 240 1.23 -7.12 14.48
N THR A 241 1.40 -6.18 13.56
CA THR A 241 2.36 -6.27 12.45
C THR A 241 3.43 -5.18 12.50
N GLY A 242 4.34 -5.22 11.54
CA GLY A 242 5.33 -4.17 11.36
C GLY A 242 6.13 -4.34 10.07
N GLY A 243 6.50 -3.21 9.49
CA GLY A 243 7.34 -3.14 8.32
C GLY A 243 7.96 -1.76 8.15
N SER A 244 8.82 -1.64 7.15
CA SER A 244 9.57 -0.40 6.89
C SER A 244 8.85 0.58 5.99
N ASP A 245 7.77 0.16 5.33
CA ASP A 245 7.08 0.95 4.30
C ASP A 245 8.08 1.46 3.24
N TYR A 246 9.01 0.57 2.85
CA TYR A 246 10.13 0.95 2.01
C TYR A 246 9.68 1.16 0.55
N HIS A 247 9.89 2.37 0.06
CA HIS A 247 9.69 2.76 -1.34
C HIS A 247 11.01 3.04 -2.08
N GLY A 248 12.06 3.46 -1.38
CA GLY A 248 13.38 3.72 -1.97
C GLY A 248 13.43 4.91 -2.93
N HIS A 249 12.58 5.93 -2.78
CA HIS A 249 12.54 7.08 -3.70
C HIS A 249 13.83 7.90 -3.74
N ARG A 250 14.57 7.92 -2.63
CA ARG A 250 15.86 8.61 -2.50
C ARG A 250 16.97 7.66 -2.06
N PRO A 251 18.24 7.93 -2.38
CA PRO A 251 19.35 7.11 -1.90
C PRO A 251 19.42 6.97 -0.38
N GLU A 252 18.95 7.98 0.37
CA GLU A 252 18.92 7.92 1.84
C GLU A 252 17.89 6.93 2.37
N ASP A 253 16.84 6.63 1.60
CA ASP A 253 15.76 5.71 1.98
C ASP A 253 16.23 4.25 1.99
N ASP A 254 17.35 3.92 1.34
CA ASP A 254 17.94 2.57 1.34
C ASP A 254 18.23 2.05 2.77
N ALA A 255 18.42 2.95 3.74
CA ALA A 255 18.59 2.60 5.14
C ALA A 255 17.30 2.13 5.82
N LEU A 256 16.12 2.40 5.25
CA LEU A 256 14.83 1.98 5.80
C LEU A 256 14.55 0.49 5.58
N LEU A 257 15.06 -0.09 4.49
CA LEU A 257 14.81 -1.49 4.15
C LEU A 257 15.29 -2.43 5.28
N GLY A 258 14.36 -3.07 5.98
CA GLY A 258 14.67 -3.93 7.13
C GLY A 258 15.07 -3.18 8.41
N ALA A 259 14.83 -1.87 8.49
CA ALA A 259 15.00 -1.06 9.70
C ALA A 259 13.86 -1.31 10.71
N CYS A 260 12.64 -1.50 10.22
CA CYS A 260 11.47 -1.89 11.00
C CYS A 260 11.10 -3.33 10.67
N THR A 261 11.23 -4.22 11.66
CA THR A 261 11.01 -5.65 11.46
C THR A 261 10.30 -6.28 12.65
N ILE A 262 9.62 -7.39 12.41
CA ILE A 262 9.12 -8.27 13.47
C ILE A 262 9.87 -9.61 13.47
N PRO A 263 9.98 -10.29 14.62
CA PRO A 263 10.51 -11.65 14.66
C PRO A 263 9.64 -12.60 13.83
N TYR A 264 10.26 -13.45 13.02
CA TYR A 264 9.56 -14.43 12.19
C TYR A 264 8.60 -15.35 12.97
N PRO A 265 8.88 -15.77 14.23
CA PRO A 265 7.87 -16.50 15.03
C PRO A 265 6.56 -15.75 15.26
N ARG A 266 6.55 -14.40 15.20
CA ARG A 266 5.30 -13.63 15.24
C ARG A 266 4.52 -13.80 13.93
N VAL A 267 5.20 -13.76 12.78
CA VAL A 267 4.60 -14.03 11.47
C VAL A 267 3.92 -15.40 11.43
N GLU A 268 4.58 -16.43 11.98
CA GLU A 268 4.01 -17.77 12.04
C GLU A 268 2.74 -17.82 12.90
N ARG A 269 2.67 -17.02 13.98
CA ARG A 269 1.45 -16.88 14.79
C ARG A 269 0.33 -16.17 14.04
N LEU A 270 0.64 -15.11 13.28
CA LEU A 270 -0.36 -14.43 12.42
C LEU A 270 -1.03 -15.45 11.49
N ARG A 271 -0.22 -16.28 10.82
CA ARG A 271 -0.70 -17.34 9.92
C ARG A 271 -1.49 -18.44 10.65
N ALA A 272 -1.07 -18.82 11.87
CA ALA A 272 -1.78 -19.84 12.64
C ALA A 272 -3.15 -19.37 13.14
N THR A 273 -3.27 -18.10 13.56
CA THR A 273 -4.55 -17.52 13.97
C THR A 273 -5.56 -17.55 12.83
N LEU A 274 -5.14 -17.22 11.60
CA LEU A 274 -5.95 -17.35 10.40
C LEU A 274 -6.55 -18.75 10.21
N GLN A 275 -5.72 -19.79 10.36
CA GLN A 275 -6.14 -21.18 10.17
C GLN A 275 -7.12 -21.64 11.25
N ALA A 276 -7.03 -21.10 12.46
CA ALA A 276 -7.89 -21.48 13.59
C ALA A 276 -9.26 -20.79 13.57
N THR A 277 -9.34 -19.53 13.10
CA THR A 277 -10.59 -18.76 13.08
C THR A 277 -11.49 -19.12 11.89
N ARG A 278 -10.96 -19.81 10.87
CA ARG A 278 -11.66 -20.17 9.63
C ARG A 278 -11.86 -21.67 9.40
N ALA A 279 -11.50 -22.50 10.39
CA ALA A 279 -11.80 -23.93 10.43
C ALA A 279 -13.11 -24.19 11.19
#